data_AF-A0A8J4YDA1-F1
#
_entry.id   AF-A0A8J4YDA1-F1
#
_cell.length_a   1.000
_cell.length_b   1.000
_cell.length_c   1.000
_cell.angle_alpha   90.00
_cell.angle_beta   90.00
_cell.angle_gamma   90.00
#
_symmetry.space_group_name_H-M   'P 1'
#
loop_
_entity.id
_entity.type
_entity.pdbx_description
1 polymer ?
#
loop_
_entity_poly.entity_id
_entity_poly.type
_entity_poly.pdbx_seq_one_letter_code
_entity_poly.pdbx_strand_id
1 'polypeptide(L)'
;MCQAVSEGHCPCDLALRKPGPLNHSRWLTTANRILRLYVGLDAPSNNIKTLVTFIIRVYAPTWFAIKTQPSCKDGAKHLHGMMVRTRYLSSSLKKVVDPVIRRNGFCRHPENVLLAMITDERPHIRELDSEES
;
A
#
# COMPACT_ATOMS: atom_id res chain seq x y z
N MET A 1 1.35 -9.42 19.38
CA MET A 1 1.42 -8.02 18.90
C MET A 1 1.52 -7.05 20.05
N CYS A 2 0.60 -7.05 21.04
CA CYS A 2 0.74 -6.21 22.24
C CYS A 2 2.07 -6.41 22.98
N GLN A 3 2.49 -7.67 23.18
CA GLN A 3 3.79 -7.99 23.78
C GLN A 3 4.98 -7.44 22.98
N ALA A 4 4.96 -7.58 21.65
CA ALA A 4 6.00 -7.04 20.77
C ALA A 4 6.11 -5.51 20.82
N VAL A 5 4.98 -4.83 21.04
CA VAL A 5 4.93 -3.37 21.21
C VAL A 5 5.45 -2.98 22.60
N SER A 6 5.07 -3.72 23.65
CA SER A 6 5.55 -3.47 25.01
C SER A 6 7.04 -3.73 25.21
N GLU A 7 7.60 -4.75 24.56
CA GLU A 7 9.01 -5.13 24.67
C GLU A 7 9.90 -4.40 23.65
N GLY A 8 9.31 -3.63 22.71
CA GLY A 8 10.04 -3.00 21.61
C GLY A 8 10.66 -3.98 20.61
N HIS A 9 10.42 -5.28 20.78
CA HIS A 9 11.01 -6.34 19.98
C HIS A 9 9.91 -7.12 19.23
N CYS A 10 10.01 -7.20 17.91
CA CYS A 10 9.08 -7.99 17.10
C CYS A 10 9.59 -9.43 16.89
N PRO A 11 8.87 -10.45 17.37
CA PRO A 11 9.16 -11.85 17.07
C PRO A 11 9.22 -12.13 15.56
N CYS A 12 10.14 -13.00 15.11
CA CYS A 12 10.35 -13.31 13.70
C CYS A 12 9.11 -13.93 13.02
N ASP A 13 8.36 -14.76 13.75
CA ASP A 13 7.11 -15.37 13.29
C ASP A 13 6.03 -14.31 13.00
N LEU A 14 5.95 -13.28 13.86
CA LEU A 14 5.06 -12.14 13.67
C LEU A 14 5.53 -11.25 12.50
N ALA A 15 6.85 -11.02 12.40
CA ALA A 15 7.45 -10.19 11.36
C ALA A 15 7.38 -10.81 9.96
N LEU A 16 7.24 -12.13 9.85
CA LEU A 16 7.11 -12.86 8.57
C LEU A 16 5.66 -13.22 8.25
N ARG A 17 4.72 -12.90 9.15
CA ARG A 17 3.31 -13.21 8.94
C ARG A 17 2.80 -12.49 7.71
N LYS A 18 2.27 -13.27 6.76
CA LYS A 18 1.63 -12.76 5.56
C LYS A 18 0.13 -12.61 5.81
N PRO A 19 -0.53 -11.59 5.25
CA PRO A 19 -1.97 -11.58 5.17
C PRO A 19 -2.43 -12.81 4.36
N GLY A 20 -3.67 -13.26 4.60
CA GLY A 20 -4.26 -14.38 3.87
C GLY A 20 -4.22 -14.18 2.34
N PRO A 21 -4.50 -15.23 1.55
CA PRO A 21 -4.36 -15.19 0.10
C PRO A 21 -5.15 -14.02 -0.52
N LEU A 22 -4.43 -13.10 -1.16
CA LEU A 22 -5.03 -11.98 -1.89
C LEU A 22 -5.54 -12.48 -3.25
N ASN A 23 -6.76 -12.10 -3.64
CA ASN A 23 -7.31 -12.44 -4.96
C ASN A 23 -6.63 -11.62 -6.07
N HIS A 24 -5.48 -12.12 -6.53
CA HIS A 24 -4.61 -11.44 -7.50
C HIS A 24 -5.14 -11.44 -8.93
N SER A 25 -5.88 -12.49 -9.32
CA SER A 25 -6.28 -12.72 -10.72
C SER A 25 -7.29 -11.70 -11.23
N ARG A 26 -8.22 -11.26 -10.36
CA ARG A 26 -9.27 -10.30 -10.73
C ARG A 26 -8.67 -8.93 -11.09
N TRP A 27 -7.69 -8.46 -10.32
CA TRP A 27 -7.05 -7.18 -10.62
C TRP A 27 -6.28 -7.22 -11.94
N LEU A 28 -5.39 -8.20 -12.08
CA LEU A 28 -4.50 -8.26 -13.25
C LEU A 28 -5.32 -8.36 -14.55
N THR A 29 -6.44 -9.09 -14.49
CA THR A 29 -7.40 -9.17 -15.60
C THR A 29 -7.98 -7.80 -15.97
N THR A 30 -8.47 -7.05 -14.99
CA THR A 30 -9.05 -5.71 -15.25
C THR A 30 -8.00 -4.73 -15.75
N ALA A 31 -6.81 -4.68 -15.14
CA ALA A 31 -5.73 -3.81 -15.57
C ALA A 31 -5.28 -4.13 -17.01
N ASN A 32 -5.07 -5.42 -17.31
CA ASN A 32 -4.70 -5.85 -18.66
C ASN A 32 -5.77 -5.54 -19.70
N ARG A 33 -7.07 -5.68 -19.36
CA ARG A 33 -8.17 -5.30 -20.25
C ARG A 33 -8.17 -3.80 -20.56
N ILE A 34 -7.96 -2.95 -19.55
CA ILE A 34 -7.89 -1.48 -19.74
C ILE A 34 -6.67 -1.09 -20.58
N LEU A 35 -5.50 -1.70 -20.31
CA LEU A 35 -4.28 -1.42 -21.07
C LEU A 35 -4.41 -1.86 -22.53
N ARG A 36 -4.98 -3.04 -22.79
CA ARG A 36 -5.26 -3.52 -24.16
C ARG A 36 -6.24 -2.61 -24.88
N LEU A 37 -7.31 -2.17 -24.20
CA LEU A 37 -8.26 -1.23 -24.75
C LEU A 37 -7.57 0.09 -25.14
N TYR A 38 -6.69 0.61 -24.30
CA TYR A 38 -5.95 1.84 -24.61
C TYR A 38 -5.05 1.70 -25.84
N VAL A 39 -4.32 0.60 -25.97
CA VAL A 39 -3.42 0.34 -27.11
C VAL A 39 -4.20 0.14 -28.42
N GLY A 40 -5.43 -0.38 -28.34
CA GLY A 40 -6.28 -0.62 -29.52
C GLY A 40 -7.09 0.59 -29.99
N LEU A 41 -6.93 1.78 -29.38
CA LEU A 41 -7.67 2.98 -29.75
C LEU A 41 -6.73 3.98 -30.46
N ASP A 42 -7.10 4.43 -31.65
CA ASP A 42 -6.36 5.47 -32.38
C ASP A 42 -6.38 6.82 -31.63
N ALA A 43 -7.50 7.13 -30.98
CA ALA A 43 -7.71 8.36 -30.22
C ALA A 43 -8.38 8.07 -28.86
N PRO A 44 -7.61 7.71 -27.81
CA PRO A 44 -8.18 7.36 -26.51
C PRO A 44 -8.75 8.58 -25.79
N SER A 45 -9.94 8.42 -25.21
CA SER A 45 -10.60 9.47 -24.43
C SER A 45 -9.81 9.82 -23.15
N ASN A 46 -10.04 11.02 -22.61
CA ASN A 46 -9.40 11.48 -21.37
C ASN A 46 -9.66 10.54 -20.18
N ASN A 47 -10.82 9.87 -20.16
CA ASN A 47 -11.16 8.90 -19.12
C ASN A 47 -10.27 7.66 -19.21
N ILE A 48 -10.05 7.12 -20.42
CA ILE A 48 -9.14 5.98 -20.60
C ILE A 48 -7.70 6.37 -20.24
N LYS A 49 -7.24 7.55 -20.70
CA LYS A 49 -5.92 8.08 -20.33
C LYS A 49 -5.75 8.21 -18.82
N THR A 50 -6.79 8.69 -18.12
CA THR A 50 -6.79 8.80 -16.65
C THR A 50 -6.68 7.42 -15.98
N LEU A 51 -7.44 6.43 -16.44
CA LEU A 51 -7.39 5.06 -15.89
C LEU A 51 -6.02 4.42 -16.11
N VAL A 52 -5.45 4.53 -17.31
CA VAL A 52 -4.12 4.00 -17.64
C VAL A 52 -3.04 4.68 -16.80
N THR A 53 -3.11 6.01 -16.67
CA THR A 53 -2.20 6.77 -15.83
C THR A 53 -2.28 6.32 -14.37
N PHE A 54 -3.49 6.07 -13.87
CA PHE A 54 -3.69 5.55 -12.53
C PHE A 54 -3.10 4.14 -12.35
N ILE A 55 -3.31 3.24 -13.31
CA ILE A 55 -2.73 1.89 -13.30
C ILE A 55 -1.20 1.96 -13.23
N ILE A 56 -0.58 2.78 -14.07
CA ILE A 56 0.89 2.86 -14.17
C ILE A 56 1.50 3.56 -12.96
N ARG A 57 0.93 4.69 -12.51
CA ARG A 57 1.55 5.54 -11.47
C ARG A 57 1.24 5.10 -10.05
N VAL A 58 0.06 4.54 -9.82
CA VAL A 58 -0.44 4.20 -8.48
C VAL A 58 -0.48 2.70 -8.31
N TYR A 59 -1.24 2.01 -9.18
CA TYR A 59 -1.62 0.65 -8.91
C TYR A 59 -0.46 -0.33 -9.09
N ALA A 60 0.19 -0.36 -10.26
CA ALA A 60 1.26 -1.31 -10.56
C ALA A 60 2.44 -1.20 -9.56
N PRO A 61 2.93 0.00 -9.18
CA PRO A 61 3.97 0.12 -8.17
C PRO A 61 3.53 -0.37 -6.79
N THR A 62 2.29 -0.09 -6.39
CA THR A 62 1.75 -0.54 -5.10
C THR A 62 1.61 -2.06 -5.07
N TRP A 63 1.08 -2.65 -6.15
CA TRP A 63 0.98 -4.09 -6.30
C TRP A 63 2.35 -4.76 -6.27
N PHE A 64 3.33 -4.21 -6.98
CA PHE A 64 4.69 -4.74 -7.00
C PHE A 64 5.32 -4.70 -5.60
N ALA A 65 5.19 -3.58 -4.89
CA ALA A 65 5.69 -3.45 -3.52
C ALA A 65 5.12 -4.52 -2.58
N ILE A 66 3.79 -4.74 -2.63
CA ILE A 66 3.11 -5.80 -1.85
C ILE A 66 3.63 -7.19 -2.23
N LYS A 67 3.94 -7.44 -3.51
CA LYS A 67 4.47 -8.74 -3.94
C LYS A 67 5.90 -8.96 -3.49
N THR A 68 6.74 -7.92 -3.50
CA THR A 68 8.13 -8.01 -3.04
C THR A 68 8.23 -8.07 -1.52
N GLN A 69 7.32 -7.40 -0.81
CA GLN A 69 7.30 -7.27 0.65
C GLN A 69 5.91 -7.66 1.17
N PRO A 70 5.54 -8.95 1.18
CA PRO A 70 4.18 -9.36 1.53
C PRO A 70 3.92 -9.38 3.04
N SER A 71 4.89 -9.03 3.87
CA SER A 71 4.74 -9.10 5.33
C SER A 71 3.74 -8.05 5.83
N CYS A 72 3.00 -8.39 6.89
CA CYS A 72 2.17 -7.44 7.63
C CYS A 72 2.96 -6.21 8.11
N LYS A 73 4.26 -6.36 8.42
CA LYS A 73 5.12 -5.26 8.89
C LYS A 73 5.29 -4.13 7.84
N ASP A 74 5.17 -4.49 6.56
CA ASP A 74 5.30 -3.55 5.44
C ASP A 74 3.93 -3.02 4.98
N GLY A 75 2.83 -3.53 5.53
CA GLY A 75 1.47 -3.16 5.15
C GLY A 75 1.18 -1.66 5.29
N ALA A 76 1.59 -1.05 6.41
CA ALA A 76 1.42 0.39 6.62
C ALA A 76 2.24 1.22 5.63
N LYS A 77 3.46 0.77 5.30
CA LYS A 77 4.35 1.41 4.31
C LYS A 77 3.74 1.38 2.91
N HIS A 78 3.18 0.24 2.49
CA HIS A 78 2.50 0.13 1.19
C HIS A 78 1.33 1.09 1.04
N LEU A 79 0.52 1.18 2.08
CA LEU A 79 -0.64 2.05 2.06
C LEU A 79 -0.26 3.53 2.07
N HIS A 80 0.71 3.91 2.88
CA HIS A 80 1.27 5.26 2.85
C HIS A 80 1.82 5.59 1.46
N GLY A 81 2.59 4.67 0.86
CA GLY A 81 3.09 4.80 -0.51
C GLY A 81 1.98 5.00 -1.54
N MET A 82 0.87 4.26 -1.43
CA MET A 82 -0.30 4.44 -2.29
C MET A 82 -0.95 5.82 -2.10
N MET A 83 -1.12 6.28 -0.86
CA MET A 83 -1.65 7.61 -0.56
C MET A 83 -0.78 8.74 -1.13
N VAL A 84 0.54 8.61 -1.02
CA VAL A 84 1.48 9.57 -1.61
C VAL A 84 1.31 9.60 -3.13
N ARG A 85 1.19 8.43 -3.76
CA ARG A 85 1.01 8.30 -5.21
C ARG A 85 -0.31 8.85 -5.71
N THR A 86 -1.38 8.90 -4.92
CA THR A 86 -2.66 9.47 -5.36
C THR A 86 -2.74 11.00 -5.22
N ARG A 87 -1.74 11.66 -4.62
CA ARG A 87 -1.77 13.12 -4.41
C ARG A 87 -1.86 13.95 -5.69
N TYR A 88 -1.37 13.44 -6.83
CA TYR A 88 -1.47 14.12 -8.13
C TYR A 88 -2.89 14.20 -8.69
N LEU A 89 -3.82 13.39 -8.17
CA LEU A 89 -5.20 13.35 -8.66
C LEU A 89 -5.91 14.68 -8.35
N SER A 90 -6.83 15.05 -9.25
CA SER A 90 -7.75 16.17 -9.04
C SER A 90 -8.69 15.89 -7.87
N SER A 91 -9.29 16.95 -7.31
CA SER A 91 -10.22 16.83 -6.19
C SER A 91 -11.45 15.97 -6.52
N SER A 92 -11.92 15.98 -7.77
CA SER A 92 -13.04 15.12 -8.21
C SER A 92 -12.66 13.64 -8.21
N LEU A 93 -11.46 13.29 -8.69
CA LEU A 93 -10.98 11.91 -8.70
C LEU A 93 -10.65 11.41 -7.29
N LYS A 94 -10.10 12.29 -6.42
CA LYS A 94 -9.84 11.96 -5.00
C LYS A 94 -11.12 11.58 -4.27
N LYS A 95 -12.25 12.26 -4.52
CA LYS A 95 -13.56 11.89 -3.95
C LYS A 95 -13.99 10.46 -4.29
N VAL A 96 -13.53 9.91 -5.43
CA VAL A 96 -13.81 8.52 -5.83
C VAL A 96 -12.78 7.54 -5.24
N VAL A 97 -11.51 7.91 -5.27
CA VAL A 97 -10.40 7.01 -4.90
C VAL A 97 -10.20 6.90 -3.38
N ASP A 98 -10.28 8.01 -2.65
CA ASP A 98 -9.98 8.04 -1.21
C ASP A 98 -10.91 7.15 -0.39
N PRO A 99 -12.24 7.08 -0.64
CA PRO A 99 -13.11 6.12 0.05
C PRO A 99 -12.70 4.66 -0.20
N VAL A 100 -12.23 4.33 -1.42
CA VAL A 100 -11.78 2.97 -1.76
C VAL A 100 -10.50 2.63 -1.00
N ILE A 101 -9.56 3.57 -0.94
CA ILE A 101 -8.31 3.42 -0.17
C ILE A 101 -8.62 3.23 1.32
N ARG A 102 -9.55 4.02 1.87
CA ARG A 102 -9.95 3.91 3.29
C ARG A 102 -10.59 2.57 3.61
N ARG A 103 -11.53 2.09 2.77
CA ARG A 103 -12.22 0.81 2.98
C ARG A 103 -11.28 -0.40 2.87
N ASN A 104 -10.28 -0.32 1.99
CA ASN A 104 -9.29 -1.39 1.81
C ASN A 104 -8.02 -1.22 2.66
N GLY A 105 -7.99 -0.19 3.51
CA GLY A 105 -6.84 0.16 4.35
C GLY A 105 -6.76 -0.67 5.63
N PHE A 106 -6.99 -1.99 5.59
CA PHE A 106 -6.85 -2.86 6.78
C PHE A 106 -5.45 -2.72 7.43
N CYS A 107 -4.42 -2.44 6.62
CA CYS A 107 -3.08 -2.18 7.12
C CYS A 107 -2.92 -0.86 7.93
N ARG A 108 -3.99 -0.05 8.09
CA ARG A 108 -3.99 1.19 8.90
C ARG A 108 -4.26 0.97 10.37
N HIS A 109 -4.66 -0.23 10.78
CA HIS A 109 -4.93 -0.44 12.18
C HIS A 109 -3.70 -0.04 13.02
N PRO A 110 -3.89 0.66 14.15
CA PRO A 110 -2.78 1.22 14.94
C PRO A 110 -1.68 0.20 15.21
N GLU A 111 -2.06 -1.05 15.44
CA GLU A 111 -1.14 -2.15 15.70
C GLU A 111 -0.25 -2.52 14.50
N ASN A 112 -0.73 -2.36 13.26
CA ASN A 112 0.07 -2.55 12.05
C ASN A 112 1.01 -1.37 11.78
N VAL A 113 0.64 -0.17 12.21
CA VAL A 113 1.52 1.01 12.15
C VAL A 113 2.65 0.87 13.15
N LEU A 114 2.35 0.49 14.39
CA LEU A 114 3.35 0.22 15.42
C LEU A 114 4.28 -0.92 15.00
N LEU A 115 3.73 -2.00 14.43
CA LEU A 115 4.51 -3.10 13.87
C LEU A 115 5.50 -2.62 12.79
N ALA A 116 5.08 -1.71 11.91
CA ALA A 116 5.95 -1.15 10.88
C ALA A 116 7.07 -0.26 11.45
N MET A 117 6.82 0.40 12.58
CA MET A 117 7.80 1.25 13.28
C MET A 117 8.85 0.41 14.01
N ILE A 118 8.44 -0.55 14.84
CA ILE A 118 9.39 -1.39 15.61
C ILE A 118 10.23 -2.30 14.72
N THR A 119 9.78 -2.57 13.50
CA THR A 119 10.53 -3.37 12.51
C THR A 119 11.21 -2.53 11.42
N ASP A 120 11.24 -1.19 11.57
CA ASP A 120 11.94 -0.32 10.63
C ASP A 120 13.46 -0.60 10.67
N GLU A 121 14.11 -0.47 9.52
CA GLU A 121 15.56 -0.68 9.42
C GLU A 121 16.33 0.47 10.05
N ARG A 122 15.71 1.65 10.14
CA ARG A 122 16.30 2.87 10.69
C ARG A 122 16.20 2.87 12.22
N PRO A 123 17.33 2.85 12.96
CA PRO A 123 17.31 2.80 14.43
C PRO A 123 16.50 3.94 15.08
N HIS A 124 16.68 5.18 14.59
CA HIS A 124 15.96 6.37 15.09
C HIS A 124 14.43 6.34 14.90
N ILE A 125 13.88 5.40 14.12
CA ILE A 125 12.42 5.21 13.98
C ILE A 125 11.92 4.14 14.96
N ARG A 126 12.79 3.19 15.35
CA ARG A 126 12.48 2.15 16.32
C ARG A 126 12.58 2.67 17.76
N GLU A 127 13.59 3.48 18.01
CA GLU A 127 13.86 4.12 19.29
C GLU A 127 13.00 5.39 19.37
N LEU A 128 11.78 5.25 19.91
CA LEU A 128 10.98 6.41 20.31
C LEU A 128 11.60 6.95 21.60
N ASP A 129 12.47 7.96 21.50
CA ASP A 129 13.17 8.65 22.59
C ASP A 129 13.71 7.73 23.70
N SER A 130 14.94 7.26 23.51
CA SER A 130 15.84 6.94 24.62
C SER A 130 16.81 8.10 24.89
N GLU A 131 16.28 9.33 24.97
CA GLU A 131 17.01 10.48 25.50
C GLU A 131 16.32 10.99 26.79
N GLU A 132 17.11 10.94 27.87
CA GLU A 132 16.98 11.60 29.18
C GLU A 132 15.99 11.06 30.23
N SER A 133 16.53 10.25 31.15
CA SER A 133 16.17 10.21 32.58
C SER A 133 17.45 10.14 33.42
#